data_AF-A0A329ZHD0-F1
#
_entry.id   AF-A0A329ZHD0-F1
#
_cell.length_a   1.000
_cell.length_b   1.000
_cell.length_c   1.000
_cell.angle_alpha   90.00
_cell.angle_beta   90.00
_cell.angle_gamma   90.00
#
_symmetry.space_group_name_H-M   'P 1'
#
loop_
_entity.id
_entity.type
_entity.pdbx_description
1 polymer ?
#
loop_
_entity_poly.entity_id
_entity_poly.type
_entity_poly.pdbx_seq_one_letter_code
_entity_poly.pdbx_strand_id
1 'polypeptide(L)'
;MQNFSLHNYLIYKFLNSLFGGVALGTIFTIYALLPPKTFSIGGIILALGAWILSFFYTQLLQTKPYKIILTFMEILPFAYLLSYLLFPQTFYGALLVYGLYQIGFIFGDYLVRNETLIFHSKSFLSKIDKTRQIGYLGGLVLSFIFYFGLEQFGILLKESQVYYIHFLLLLLQCLVFITLIFSFKGNPCKT
;
A
#
# COMPACT_ATOMS: atom_id res chain seq x y z
N MET A 1 -20.38 0.71 -18.25
CA MET A 1 -19.97 -0.23 -17.19
C MET A 1 -18.50 -0.52 -17.39
N GLN A 2 -17.62 -0.08 -16.50
CA GLN A 2 -16.17 -0.28 -16.67
C GLN A 2 -15.77 -1.63 -16.09
N ASN A 3 -15.04 -2.39 -16.90
CA ASN A 3 -14.77 -3.79 -16.64
C ASN A 3 -13.62 -3.95 -15.66
N PHE A 4 -13.80 -4.83 -14.69
CA PHE A 4 -12.74 -5.38 -13.86
C PHE A 4 -12.61 -6.86 -14.20
N SER A 5 -11.39 -7.33 -14.41
CA SER A 5 -11.11 -8.77 -14.41
C SER A 5 -11.09 -9.22 -12.96
N LEU A 6 -12.15 -9.89 -12.51
CA LEU A 6 -12.32 -10.29 -11.10
C LEU A 6 -11.14 -11.13 -10.60
N HIS A 7 -10.63 -12.03 -11.42
CA HIS A 7 -9.47 -12.87 -11.07
C HIS A 7 -8.20 -12.03 -10.90
N ASN A 8 -7.86 -11.19 -11.87
CA ASN A 8 -6.67 -10.34 -11.81
C ASN A 8 -6.77 -9.31 -10.68
N TYR A 9 -7.99 -8.84 -10.38
CA TYR A 9 -8.23 -7.94 -9.27
C TYR A 9 -7.98 -8.61 -7.91
N LEU A 10 -8.37 -9.88 -7.74
CA LEU A 10 -8.03 -10.65 -6.53
C LEU A 10 -6.52 -10.86 -6.41
N ILE A 11 -5.82 -11.19 -7.50
CA ILE A 11 -4.34 -11.32 -7.50
C ILE A 11 -3.69 -10.00 -7.10
N TYR A 12 -4.14 -8.88 -7.68
CA TYR A 12 -3.66 -7.55 -7.31
C TYR A 12 -3.85 -7.29 -5.81
N LYS A 13 -5.04 -7.57 -5.25
CA LYS A 13 -5.31 -7.38 -3.83
C LYS A 13 -4.49 -8.28 -2.92
N PHE A 14 -4.23 -9.52 -3.36
CA PHE A 14 -3.31 -10.42 -2.67
C PHE A 14 -1.91 -9.81 -2.59
N LEU A 15 -1.34 -9.43 -3.74
CA LEU A 15 0.02 -8.90 -3.83
C LEU A 15 0.18 -7.56 -3.10
N ASN A 16 -0.80 -6.66 -3.23
CA ASN A 16 -0.80 -5.38 -2.54
C ASN A 16 -0.83 -5.57 -1.01
N SER A 17 -1.63 -6.53 -0.53
CA SER A 17 -1.66 -6.85 0.90
C SER A 17 -0.40 -7.58 1.37
N LEU A 18 0.19 -8.43 0.53
CA LEU A 18 1.47 -9.09 0.79
C LEU A 18 2.61 -8.08 0.90
N PHE A 19 2.65 -7.10 -0.01
CA PHE A 19 3.55 -5.96 0.09
C PHE A 19 3.40 -5.25 1.44
N GLY A 20 2.17 -4.94 1.87
CA GLY A 20 1.90 -4.30 3.16
C GLY A 20 2.39 -5.12 4.35
N GLY A 21 2.23 -6.44 4.31
CA GLY A 21 2.75 -7.35 5.32
C GLY A 21 4.29 -7.35 5.39
N VAL A 22 4.96 -7.36 4.23
CA VAL A 22 6.43 -7.28 4.18
C VAL A 22 6.94 -5.93 4.71
N ALA A 23 6.26 -4.85 4.36
CA ALA A 23 6.66 -3.48 4.67
C ALA A 23 6.43 -3.08 6.14
N LEU A 24 5.53 -3.74 6.87
CA LEU A 24 5.14 -3.32 8.24
C LEU A 24 6.34 -3.11 9.16
N GLY A 25 7.30 -4.04 9.15
CA GLY A 25 8.47 -3.99 10.03
C GLY A 25 9.44 -2.85 9.71
N THR A 26 9.48 -2.38 8.46
CA THR A 26 10.45 -1.35 8.04
C THR A 26 10.14 0.01 8.65
N ILE A 27 8.85 0.29 8.86
CA ILE A 27 8.35 1.57 9.36
C ILE A 27 8.97 1.91 10.71
N PHE A 28 9.14 0.94 11.61
CA PHE A 28 9.69 1.17 12.94
C PHE A 28 11.13 1.72 12.89
N THR A 29 11.97 1.22 11.99
CA THR A 29 13.34 1.70 11.82
C THR A 29 13.38 3.04 11.12
N ILE A 30 12.58 3.23 10.07
CA ILE A 30 12.53 4.50 9.33
C ILE A 30 12.04 5.64 10.25
N TYR A 31 10.99 5.39 11.03
CA TYR A 31 10.33 6.40 11.85
C TYR A 31 11.05 6.68 13.17
N ALA A 32 12.00 5.84 13.57
CA ALA A 32 12.84 6.08 14.76
C ALA A 32 13.62 7.41 14.68
N LEU A 33 13.86 7.91 13.47
CA LEU A 33 14.55 9.18 13.23
C LEU A 33 13.65 10.42 13.42
N LEU A 34 12.32 10.23 13.52
CA LEU A 34 11.37 11.33 13.61
C LEU A 34 10.98 11.60 15.07
N PRO A 35 11.00 12.87 15.53
CA PRO A 35 10.57 13.19 16.88
C PRO A 35 9.04 13.04 17.02
N PRO A 36 8.53 12.74 18.23
CA PRO A 36 7.09 12.55 18.48
C PRO A 36 6.17 13.66 17.93
N LYS A 37 6.62 14.93 18.01
CA LYS A 37 5.90 16.10 17.49
C LYS A 37 5.57 16.01 16.00
N THR A 38 6.40 15.33 15.21
CA THR A 38 6.19 15.14 13.76
C THR A 38 4.96 14.28 13.51
N PHE A 39 4.72 13.27 14.34
CA PHE A 39 3.53 12.43 14.22
C PHE A 39 2.25 13.20 14.52
N SER A 40 2.28 14.09 15.52
CA SER A 40 1.14 14.96 15.83
C SER A 40 0.79 15.90 14.66
N ILE A 41 1.80 16.55 14.06
CA ILE A 41 1.59 17.41 12.89
C ILE A 41 1.05 16.60 11.70
N GLY A 42 1.63 15.43 11.43
CA GLY A 42 1.13 14.57 10.37
C GLY A 42 -0.30 14.09 10.60
N GLY A 43 -0.67 13.79 11.85
CA GLY A 43 -2.05 13.44 12.21
C GLY A 43 -3.05 14.59 11.98
N ILE A 44 -2.66 15.83 12.28
CA ILE A 44 -3.47 17.01 11.97
C ILE A 44 -3.65 17.14 10.45
N ILE A 45 -2.57 17.03 9.68
CA ILE A 45 -2.60 17.11 8.21
C ILE A 45 -3.47 15.99 7.62
N LEU A 46 -3.34 14.76 8.13
CA LEU A 46 -4.15 13.62 7.74
C LEU A 46 -5.64 13.89 7.99
N ALA A 47 -6.00 14.36 9.19
CA ALA A 47 -7.39 14.67 9.54
C ALA A 47 -7.97 15.78 8.67
N LEU A 48 -7.19 16.86 8.42
CA LEU A 48 -7.59 17.94 7.52
C LEU A 48 -7.76 17.44 6.09
N GLY A 49 -6.84 16.62 5.60
CA GLY A 49 -6.89 16.04 4.26
C GLY A 49 -8.11 15.15 4.06
N ALA A 50 -8.40 14.27 5.01
CA ALA A 50 -9.60 13.42 5.00
C ALA A 50 -10.89 14.26 5.07
N TRP A 51 -10.90 15.31 5.90
CA TRP A 51 -12.03 16.24 5.97
C TRP A 51 -12.24 16.98 4.65
N ILE A 52 -11.19 17.47 4.00
CA ILE A 52 -11.26 18.11 2.68
C ILE A 52 -11.80 17.12 1.63
N LEU A 53 -11.29 15.88 1.64
CA LEU A 53 -11.72 14.83 0.71
C LEU A 53 -13.23 14.55 0.83
N SER A 54 -13.80 14.69 2.02
CA SER A 54 -15.23 14.45 2.29
C SER A 54 -16.16 15.39 1.52
N PHE A 55 -15.72 16.60 1.16
CA PHE A 55 -16.54 17.52 0.34
C PHE A 55 -16.73 17.03 -1.10
N PHE A 56 -15.82 16.17 -1.59
CA PHE A 56 -15.83 15.66 -2.96
C PHE A 56 -16.40 14.25 -3.07
N TYR A 57 -17.02 13.75 -2.00
CA TYR A 57 -17.36 12.32 -1.89
C TYR A 57 -18.28 11.83 -3.01
N THR A 58 -19.27 12.64 -3.40
CA THR A 58 -20.23 12.26 -4.45
C THR A 58 -19.60 12.18 -5.84
N GLN A 59 -18.61 13.02 -6.14
CA GLN A 59 -17.85 12.91 -7.38
C GLN A 59 -16.88 11.73 -7.32
N LEU A 60 -16.29 11.49 -6.15
CA LEU A 60 -15.30 10.44 -5.96
C LEU A 60 -15.90 9.03 -5.97
N LEU A 61 -17.12 8.82 -5.45
CA LEU A 61 -17.81 7.51 -5.42
C LEU A 61 -18.33 7.05 -6.79
N GLN A 62 -17.47 7.11 -7.80
CA GLN A 62 -17.74 6.68 -9.15
C GLN A 62 -16.61 5.77 -9.64
N THR A 63 -16.91 4.89 -10.60
CA THR A 63 -15.94 3.90 -11.10
C THR A 63 -14.74 4.52 -11.80
N LYS A 64 -14.91 5.65 -12.51
CA LYS A 64 -13.83 6.32 -13.23
C LYS A 64 -12.79 6.94 -12.27
N PRO A 65 -13.17 7.82 -11.32
CA PRO A 65 -12.28 8.31 -10.26
C PRO A 65 -11.63 7.19 -9.46
N TYR A 66 -12.37 6.12 -9.17
CA TYR A 66 -11.83 4.96 -8.46
C TYR A 66 -10.59 4.40 -9.14
N LYS A 67 -10.65 4.11 -10.45
CA LYS A 67 -9.49 3.54 -11.18
C LYS A 67 -8.30 4.50 -11.19
N ILE A 68 -8.55 5.80 -11.36
CA ILE A 68 -7.50 6.83 -11.36
C ILE A 68 -6.83 6.90 -10.00
N ILE A 69 -7.61 7.01 -8.93
CA ILE A 69 -7.09 7.12 -7.56
C ILE A 69 -6.41 5.83 -7.14
N LEU A 70 -6.98 4.66 -7.47
CA LEU A 70 -6.34 3.37 -7.19
C LEU A 70 -4.97 3.27 -7.87
N THR A 71 -4.84 3.72 -9.12
CA THR A 71 -3.55 3.75 -9.83
C THR A 71 -2.58 4.74 -9.17
N PHE A 72 -3.04 5.94 -8.82
CA PHE A 72 -2.22 6.93 -8.13
C PHE A 72 -1.72 6.41 -6.78
N MET A 73 -2.56 5.70 -6.01
CA MET A 73 -2.17 5.08 -4.75
C MET A 73 -1.09 4.01 -4.91
N GLU A 74 -0.98 3.33 -6.07
CA GLU A 74 0.12 2.40 -6.33
C GLU A 74 1.42 3.08 -6.79
N ILE A 75 1.37 4.35 -7.20
CA ILE A 75 2.57 5.14 -7.51
C ILE A 75 3.25 5.60 -6.20
N LEU A 76 2.48 5.88 -5.16
CA LEU A 76 3.02 6.34 -3.86
C LEU A 76 4.03 5.36 -3.24
N PRO A 77 3.79 4.03 -3.22
CA PRO A 77 4.79 3.05 -2.83
C PRO A 77 6.11 3.12 -3.57
N PHE A 78 6.09 3.28 -4.88
CA PHE A 78 7.35 3.48 -5.61
C PHE A 78 8.10 4.72 -5.12
N ALA A 79 7.37 5.82 -4.90
CA ALA A 79 7.96 7.07 -4.44
C ALA A 79 8.61 6.94 -3.06
N TYR A 80 7.96 6.28 -2.08
CA TYR A 80 8.57 6.15 -0.75
C TYR A 80 9.65 5.08 -0.68
N LEU A 81 9.59 4.02 -1.50
CA LEU A 81 10.68 3.05 -1.60
C LEU A 81 11.93 3.72 -2.18
N LEU A 82 11.74 4.52 -3.24
CA LEU A 82 12.84 5.25 -3.87
C LEU A 82 13.41 6.32 -2.93
N SER A 83 12.56 7.05 -2.19
CA SER A 83 13.05 8.05 -1.24
C SER A 83 13.91 7.42 -0.14
N TYR A 84 13.51 6.25 0.38
CA TYR A 84 14.31 5.55 1.37
C TYR A 84 15.61 4.99 0.79
N LEU A 85 15.58 4.42 -0.42
CA LEU A 85 16.78 3.88 -1.07
C LEU A 85 17.80 4.96 -1.46
N LEU A 86 17.35 6.16 -1.85
CA LEU A 86 18.22 7.28 -2.21
C LEU A 86 18.74 8.05 -0.98
N PHE A 87 17.97 8.12 0.10
CA PHE A 87 18.32 8.86 1.31
C PHE A 87 18.21 7.97 2.57
N PRO A 88 18.91 6.82 2.62
CA PRO A 88 18.76 5.86 3.70
C PRO A 88 19.22 6.44 5.02
N GLN A 89 18.48 6.14 6.10
CA GLN A 89 18.81 6.53 7.47
C GLN A 89 18.99 8.04 7.71
N THR A 90 18.39 8.87 6.86
CA THR A 90 18.39 10.33 7.04
C THR A 90 17.06 10.83 7.59
N PHE A 91 17.11 11.89 8.38
CA PHE A 91 15.90 12.56 8.89
C PHE A 91 14.96 12.99 7.76
N TYR A 92 15.51 13.61 6.71
CA TYR A 92 14.71 14.08 5.57
C TYR A 92 14.13 12.94 4.74
N GLY A 93 14.87 11.85 4.56
CA GLY A 93 14.36 10.63 3.92
C GLY A 93 13.18 10.05 4.71
N ALA A 94 13.32 9.91 6.03
CA ALA A 94 12.24 9.44 6.89
C ALA A 94 11.01 10.35 6.86
N LEU A 95 11.21 11.68 6.86
CA LEU A 95 10.12 12.65 6.76
C LEU A 95 9.37 12.55 5.43
N LEU A 96 10.10 12.35 4.33
CA LEU A 96 9.53 12.17 3.00
C LEU A 96 8.71 10.88 2.92
N VAL A 97 9.27 9.75 3.39
CA VAL A 97 8.54 8.47 3.50
C VAL A 97 7.26 8.67 4.32
N TYR A 98 7.36 9.26 5.50
CA TYR A 98 6.23 9.52 6.38
C TYR A 98 5.14 10.37 5.70
N GLY A 99 5.52 11.46 5.03
CA GLY A 99 4.59 12.32 4.30
C GLY A 99 3.84 11.59 3.18
N LEU A 100 4.54 10.75 2.42
CA LEU A 100 3.92 9.93 1.37
C LEU A 100 2.93 8.91 1.94
N TYR A 101 3.25 8.30 3.09
CA TYR A 101 2.31 7.42 3.80
C TYR A 101 1.03 8.16 4.23
N GLN A 102 1.14 9.41 4.69
CA GLN A 102 -0.05 10.20 5.07
C GLN A 102 -0.99 10.42 3.90
N ILE A 103 -0.47 10.66 2.69
CA ILE A 103 -1.30 10.78 1.48
C ILE A 103 -2.05 9.46 1.23
N GLY A 104 -1.38 8.32 1.36
CA GLY A 104 -2.02 7.00 1.25
C GLY A 104 -3.17 6.81 2.23
N PHE A 105 -2.99 7.22 3.49
CA PHE A 105 -4.04 7.11 4.52
C PHE A 105 -5.25 8.00 4.24
N ILE A 106 -5.08 9.21 3.69
CA ILE A 106 -6.19 10.11 3.33
C ILE A 106 -7.18 9.41 2.38
N PHE A 107 -6.68 8.67 1.39
CA PHE A 107 -7.52 8.00 0.38
C PHE A 107 -7.92 6.57 0.75
N GLY A 108 -7.38 5.99 1.82
CA GLY A 108 -7.61 4.60 2.22
C GLY A 108 -9.08 4.27 2.45
N ASP A 109 -9.75 5.04 3.31
CA ASP A 109 -11.17 4.85 3.63
C ASP A 109 -12.08 5.03 2.41
N TYR A 110 -11.73 6.01 1.56
CA TYR A 110 -12.42 6.23 0.30
C TYR A 110 -12.34 5.01 -0.62
N LEU A 111 -11.16 4.43 -0.80
CA LEU A 111 -10.96 3.26 -1.68
C LEU A 111 -11.72 2.04 -1.18
N VAL A 112 -11.72 1.77 0.13
CA VAL A 112 -12.45 0.64 0.73
C VAL A 112 -13.95 0.81 0.53
N ARG A 113 -14.49 2.01 0.77
CA ARG A 113 -15.92 2.25 0.60
C ARG A 113 -16.35 2.20 -0.86
N ASN A 114 -15.54 2.74 -1.77
CA ASN A 114 -15.89 2.71 -3.18
C ASN A 114 -15.81 1.28 -3.75
N GLU A 115 -14.93 0.43 -3.23
CA GLU A 115 -14.88 -0.99 -3.58
C GLU A 115 -16.18 -1.71 -3.23
N THR A 116 -16.78 -1.45 -2.05
CA THR A 116 -18.07 -2.07 -1.68
C THR A 116 -19.24 -1.57 -2.53
N LEU A 117 -19.18 -0.33 -3.01
CA LEU A 117 -20.18 0.21 -3.94
C LEU A 117 -20.02 -0.31 -5.37
N ILE A 118 -18.79 -0.55 -5.82
CA ILE A 118 -18.53 -1.08 -7.17
C ILE A 118 -18.85 -2.58 -7.24
N PHE A 119 -18.52 -3.33 -6.19
CA PHE A 119 -18.74 -4.77 -6.15
C PHE A 119 -19.91 -5.12 -5.22
N HIS A 120 -21.12 -5.17 -5.78
CA HIS A 120 -22.35 -5.42 -5.02
C HIS A 120 -22.47 -6.86 -4.47
N SER A 121 -21.73 -7.83 -5.01
CA SER A 121 -21.89 -9.23 -4.62
C SER A 121 -21.15 -9.54 -3.31
N LYS A 122 -21.92 -9.87 -2.27
CA LYS A 122 -21.39 -10.28 -0.94
C LYS A 122 -20.34 -11.38 -1.04
N SER A 123 -20.52 -12.33 -1.95
CA SER A 123 -19.57 -13.43 -2.17
C SER A 123 -18.24 -12.95 -2.73
N PHE A 124 -18.23 -11.93 -3.58
CA PHE A 124 -16.99 -11.38 -4.13
C PHE A 124 -16.28 -10.48 -3.12
N LEU A 125 -17.02 -9.65 -2.37
CA LEU A 125 -16.46 -8.88 -1.26
C LEU A 125 -15.78 -9.79 -0.23
N SER A 126 -16.44 -10.89 0.16
CA SER A 126 -15.84 -11.88 1.06
C SER A 126 -14.55 -12.50 0.48
N LYS A 127 -14.48 -12.74 -0.84
CA LYS A 127 -13.26 -13.23 -1.49
C LYS A 127 -12.14 -12.18 -1.44
N ILE A 128 -12.45 -10.90 -1.68
CA ILE A 128 -11.47 -9.81 -1.59
C ILE A 128 -10.88 -9.77 -0.18
N ASP A 129 -11.72 -9.77 0.85
CA ASP A 129 -11.27 -9.66 2.24
C ASP A 129 -10.41 -10.85 2.66
N LYS A 130 -10.84 -12.08 2.34
CA LYS A 130 -10.03 -13.29 2.57
C LYS A 130 -8.69 -13.21 1.85
N THR A 131 -8.69 -12.76 0.60
CA THR A 131 -7.48 -12.64 -0.22
C THR A 131 -6.50 -11.63 0.36
N ARG A 132 -6.99 -10.48 0.85
CA ARG A 132 -6.18 -9.49 1.57
C ARG A 132 -5.57 -10.08 2.84
N GLN A 133 -6.36 -10.73 3.67
CA GLN A 133 -5.85 -11.31 4.92
C GLN A 133 -4.77 -12.37 4.69
N ILE A 134 -4.99 -13.29 3.73
CA ILE A 134 -3.98 -14.29 3.39
C ILE A 134 -2.73 -13.63 2.80
N GLY A 135 -2.89 -12.62 1.93
CA GLY A 135 -1.78 -11.83 1.40
C GLY A 135 -0.97 -11.18 2.51
N TYR A 136 -1.63 -10.46 3.41
CA TYR A 136 -0.99 -9.79 4.55
C TYR A 136 -0.24 -10.76 5.46
N LEU A 137 -0.87 -11.86 5.85
CA LEU A 137 -0.23 -12.91 6.66
C LEU A 137 0.99 -13.50 5.93
N GLY A 138 0.85 -13.80 4.63
CA GLY A 138 1.96 -14.27 3.80
C GLY A 138 3.11 -13.26 3.75
N GLY A 139 2.80 -11.96 3.67
CA GLY A 139 3.79 -10.88 3.73
C GLY A 139 4.54 -10.84 5.06
N LEU A 140 3.84 -10.99 6.19
CA LEU A 140 4.46 -11.04 7.52
C LEU A 140 5.41 -12.24 7.64
N VAL A 141 4.97 -13.42 7.21
CA VAL A 141 5.81 -14.64 7.20
C VAL A 141 7.03 -14.46 6.30
N LEU A 142 6.85 -13.88 5.11
CA LEU A 142 7.93 -13.60 4.18
C LEU A 142 8.95 -12.61 4.77
N SER A 143 8.48 -11.56 5.44
CA SER A 143 9.34 -10.59 6.15
C SER A 143 10.18 -11.27 7.22
N PHE A 144 9.54 -12.11 8.04
CA PHE A 144 10.22 -12.89 9.08
C PHE A 144 11.32 -13.80 8.51
N ILE A 145 10.99 -14.59 7.48
CA ILE A 145 11.96 -15.48 6.82
C ILE A 145 13.12 -14.67 6.21
N PHE A 146 12.81 -13.51 5.61
CA PHE A 146 13.83 -12.65 5.00
C PHE A 146 14.82 -12.14 6.06
N TYR A 147 14.34 -11.57 7.16
CA TYR A 147 15.21 -11.09 8.24
C TYR A 147 15.98 -12.22 8.91
N PHE A 148 15.33 -13.36 9.19
CA PHE A 148 16.00 -14.53 9.72
C PHE A 148 17.14 -14.99 8.80
N GLY A 149 16.92 -15.00 7.48
CA GLY A 149 17.95 -15.30 6.49
C GLY A 149 19.12 -14.32 6.55
N LEU A 150 18.85 -13.02 6.61
CA LEU A 150 19.90 -11.99 6.73
C LEU A 150 20.75 -12.15 8.00
N GLU A 151 20.12 -12.53 9.12
CA GLU A 151 20.84 -12.80 10.37
C GLU A 151 21.80 -13.99 10.23
N GLN A 152 21.40 -15.06 9.52
CA GLN A 152 22.30 -16.19 9.23
C GLN A 152 23.50 -15.78 8.37
N PHE A 153 23.36 -14.75 7.53
CA PHE A 153 24.47 -14.15 6.76
C PHE A 153 25.28 -13.11 7.55
N GLY A 154 24.99 -12.93 8.85
CA GLY A 154 25.72 -12.01 9.73
C GLY A 154 25.26 -10.54 9.64
N ILE A 155 24.16 -10.24 8.94
CA ILE A 155 23.62 -8.88 8.85
C ILE A 155 22.69 -8.64 10.05
N LEU A 156 23.27 -8.16 11.15
CA LEU A 156 22.56 -7.95 12.43
C LEU A 156 22.06 -6.51 12.62
N LEU A 157 22.61 -5.55 11.86
CA LEU A 157 22.20 -4.15 11.98
C LEU A 157 20.82 -3.95 11.37
N LYS A 158 19.85 -3.50 12.18
CA LYS A 158 18.45 -3.24 11.75
C LYS A 158 18.37 -2.33 10.54
N GLU A 159 19.23 -1.32 10.48
CA GLU A 159 19.29 -0.36 9.38
C GLU A 159 19.67 -1.02 8.05
N SER A 160 20.65 -1.93 8.08
CA SER A 160 21.07 -2.71 6.92
C SER A 160 19.99 -3.72 6.52
N GLN A 161 19.38 -4.40 7.48
CA GLN A 161 18.27 -5.33 7.23
C GLN A 161 17.11 -4.64 6.52
N VAL A 162 16.72 -3.46 7.01
CA VAL A 162 15.68 -2.65 6.38
C VAL A 162 16.14 -2.15 5.01
N TYR A 163 17.39 -1.74 4.82
CA TYR A 163 17.90 -1.41 3.49
C TYR A 163 17.75 -2.56 2.48
N TYR A 164 18.10 -3.79 2.85
CA TYR A 164 18.01 -4.94 1.94
C TYR A 164 16.56 -5.34 1.62
N ILE A 165 15.64 -5.31 2.60
CA ILE A 165 14.24 -5.69 2.33
C ILE A 165 13.54 -4.72 1.38
N HIS A 166 14.03 -3.49 1.24
CA HIS A 166 13.47 -2.53 0.28
C HIS A 166 13.62 -2.97 -1.19
N PHE A 167 14.63 -3.78 -1.52
CA PHE A 167 14.75 -4.36 -2.86
C PHE A 167 13.68 -5.43 -3.12
N LEU A 168 13.36 -6.26 -2.11
CA LEU A 168 12.24 -7.19 -2.18
C LEU A 168 10.91 -6.45 -2.31
N LEU A 169 10.72 -5.39 -1.51
CA LEU A 169 9.54 -4.52 -1.60
C LEU A 169 9.40 -3.87 -2.98
N LEU A 170 10.50 -3.41 -3.58
CA LEU A 170 10.49 -2.83 -4.93
C LEU A 170 10.04 -3.86 -5.98
N LEU A 171 10.54 -5.08 -5.90
CA LEU A 171 10.11 -6.18 -6.78
C LEU A 171 8.62 -6.47 -6.60
N LEU A 172 8.15 -6.57 -5.35
CA LEU A 172 6.73 -6.77 -5.05
C LEU A 172 5.88 -5.62 -5.61
N GLN A 173 6.33 -4.37 -5.46
CA GLN A 173 5.59 -3.22 -5.97
C GLN A 173 5.49 -3.21 -7.50
N CYS A 174 6.53 -3.65 -8.22
CA CYS A 174 6.46 -3.90 -9.66
C CYS A 174 5.35 -4.91 -10.00
N LEU A 175 5.27 -6.03 -9.28
CA LEU A 175 4.22 -7.05 -9.49
C LEU A 175 2.82 -6.51 -9.17
N VAL A 176 2.68 -5.74 -8.09
CA VAL A 176 1.42 -5.07 -7.71
C VAL A 176 0.95 -4.15 -8.82
N PHE A 177 1.84 -3.30 -9.34
CA PHE A 177 1.50 -2.35 -10.40
C PHE A 177 1.10 -3.07 -11.69
N ILE A 178 1.87 -4.08 -12.11
CA ILE A 178 1.56 -4.87 -13.31
C ILE A 178 0.19 -5.55 -13.20
N THR A 179 -0.09 -6.20 -12.07
CA THR A 179 -1.36 -6.89 -11.83
C THR A 179 -2.54 -5.93 -11.72
N LEU A 180 -2.33 -4.71 -11.19
CA LEU A 180 -3.35 -3.65 -11.21
C LEU A 180 -3.73 -3.29 -12.66
N ILE A 181 -2.75 -3.05 -13.54
CA ILE A 181 -3.03 -2.72 -14.94
C ILE A 181 -3.80 -3.84 -15.64
N PHE A 182 -3.45 -5.11 -15.37
CA PHE A 182 -4.19 -6.25 -15.89
C PHE A 182 -5.60 -6.40 -15.28
N SER A 183 -5.83 -5.91 -14.07
CA SER A 183 -7.15 -5.91 -13.45
C SER A 183 -8.15 -5.03 -14.19
N PHE A 184 -7.68 -3.94 -14.83
CA PHE A 184 -8.53 -3.02 -15.57
C PHE A 184 -8.89 -3.48 -16.99
N LYS A 185 -8.21 -4.50 -17.54
CA LYS A 185 -8.39 -5.01 -18.91
C LYS A 185 -9.47 -6.10 -19.04
N GLY A 186 -10.31 -6.31 -18.03
CA GLY A 186 -11.32 -7.39 -18.02
C GLY A 186 -12.46 -7.20 -19.05
N ASN A 187 -13.19 -8.30 -19.31
CA ASN A 187 -14.48 -8.28 -20.03
C ASN A 187 -15.61 -7.77 -19.10
N PRO A 188 -16.70 -7.19 -19.64
CA PRO A 188 -17.79 -6.66 -18.82
C PRO A 188 -18.41 -7.77 -17.96
N CYS A 189 -18.56 -7.46 -16.66
CA CYS A 189 -19.36 -8.28 -15.78
C CYS A 189 -20.82 -8.18 -16.28
N LYS A 190 -21.39 -9.30 -16.73
CA LYS A 190 -22.85 -9.41 -16.78
C LYS A 190 -23.32 -9.38 -15.32
N THR A 191 -23.97 -8.28 -14.97
CA THR A 191 -24.81 -8.15 -13.78
C THR A 191 -25.93 -9.17 -13.82
#